data_AF-A0A436ZTM2-F1
#
_entry.id   AF-A0A436ZTM2-F1
#
_cell.length_a   1.000
_cell.length_b   1.000
_cell.length_c   1.000
_cell.angle_alpha   90.00
_cell.angle_beta   90.00
_cell.angle_gamma   90.00
#
_symmetry.space_group_name_H-M   'P 1'
#
loop_
_entity.id
_entity.type
_entity.pdbx_description
1 polymer ?
#
loop_
_entity_poly.entity_id
_entity_poly.type
_entity_poly.pdbx_seq_one_letter_code
_entity_poly.pdbx_strand_id
1 'polypeptide(L)'
;MISKNLFLLSLVASINAIPVPNPQTPDYRTLDTCPTNGAIVCSPDGSKFYLCNFGRAVPMGSVAAGTYCKGGKIVTIGASVAPTPEPEPIQSTKPTEFPVLTYTSAELVMTTPPAVTPTEAPTNPKPEPEKDEVTSTITYTQEITSKSTSTVLVTVTGTPSAPSETVSPQPQSTYPPSTSGIVITEEIIIKTGPDSVSCPRNNENKDVAPEECATAEQATPFITEAFEQYGIKTIGEAASILSLMMYETGDFQFNTNHFGIEGKYPRLGQGTRNQMSPNFIVQYAQTFGSTDSIKPGITPENINSQTDEVKNKVLALVLGDDKTWASGAWFYKTYPPCAAVMPDLQKIPVSIAAWENYIVKCVETGELEKRLPSFKRAVEAFGGTVTA
;
A
#
# COMPACT_ATOMS: atom_id res chain seq x y z
N MET A 1 50.06 -70.28 -9.01
CA MET A 1 50.10 -69.77 -10.39
C MET A 1 49.50 -68.37 -10.40
N ILE A 2 50.25 -67.44 -10.97
CA ILE A 2 50.06 -65.99 -10.95
C ILE A 2 48.98 -65.59 -11.95
N SER A 3 48.09 -64.66 -11.60
CA SER A 3 47.58 -63.71 -12.60
C SER A 3 47.16 -62.40 -11.92
N LYS A 4 47.98 -61.37 -12.16
CA LYS A 4 47.73 -59.97 -11.83
C LYS A 4 46.88 -59.39 -12.96
N ASN A 5 45.70 -58.85 -12.66
CA ASN A 5 45.01 -57.94 -13.57
C ASN A 5 45.11 -56.51 -13.04
N LEU A 6 45.82 -55.72 -13.83
CA LEU A 6 46.19 -54.33 -13.66
C LEU A 6 45.03 -53.45 -14.17
N PHE A 7 44.32 -52.78 -13.27
CA PHE A 7 43.33 -51.77 -13.65
C PHE A 7 44.04 -50.41 -13.73
N LEU A 8 44.21 -49.89 -14.95
CA LEU A 8 44.62 -48.51 -15.18
C LEU A 8 43.43 -47.57 -14.87
N LEU A 9 43.60 -46.70 -13.86
CA LEU A 9 42.78 -45.49 -13.71
C LEU A 9 43.35 -44.39 -14.63
N SER A 10 42.58 -43.98 -15.64
CA SER A 10 42.78 -42.69 -16.31
C SER A 10 42.17 -41.59 -15.45
N LEU A 11 43.02 -40.76 -14.83
CA LEU A 11 42.62 -39.44 -14.33
C LEU A 11 42.43 -38.50 -15.53
N VAL A 12 41.19 -38.11 -15.79
CA VAL A 12 40.88 -36.94 -16.62
C VAL A 12 40.70 -35.76 -15.66
N ALA A 13 41.70 -34.89 -15.60
CA ALA A 13 41.62 -33.66 -14.82
C ALA A 13 40.58 -32.73 -15.47
N SER A 14 39.42 -32.58 -14.83
CA SER A 14 38.44 -31.55 -15.17
C SER A 14 39.01 -30.20 -14.76
N ILE A 15 39.26 -29.36 -15.75
CA ILE A 15 39.67 -27.97 -15.57
C ILE A 15 38.44 -27.24 -15.05
N ASN A 16 38.37 -27.01 -13.74
CA ASN A 16 37.33 -26.16 -13.15
C ASN A 16 37.49 -24.76 -13.74
N ALA A 17 36.53 -24.36 -14.55
CA ALA A 17 36.39 -22.99 -15.01
C ALA A 17 36.27 -22.08 -13.77
N ILE A 18 37.17 -21.10 -13.69
CA ILE A 18 37.08 -20.02 -12.72
C ILE A 18 35.71 -19.34 -12.94
N PRO A 19 34.85 -19.20 -11.92
CA PRO A 19 33.62 -18.45 -12.07
C PRO A 19 33.98 -17.01 -12.45
N VAL A 20 33.62 -16.64 -13.67
CA VAL A 20 33.65 -15.24 -14.12
C VAL A 20 32.76 -14.46 -13.17
N PRO A 21 33.24 -13.41 -12.50
CA PRO A 21 32.39 -12.54 -11.69
C PRO A 21 31.24 -12.05 -12.56
N ASN A 22 30.02 -12.38 -12.15
CA ASN A 22 28.82 -11.86 -12.78
C ASN A 22 28.95 -10.33 -12.83
N PRO A 23 28.72 -9.64 -13.97
CA PRO A 23 28.80 -8.19 -14.02
C PRO A 23 27.87 -7.65 -12.93
N GLN A 24 28.46 -7.03 -11.90
CA GLN A 24 27.66 -6.37 -10.88
C GLN A 24 26.82 -5.34 -11.62
N THR A 25 25.50 -5.50 -11.56
CA THR A 25 24.59 -4.46 -12.00
C THR A 25 24.92 -3.22 -11.18
N PRO A 26 25.23 -2.08 -11.81
CA PRO A 26 25.56 -0.87 -11.07
C PRO A 26 24.44 -0.56 -10.07
N ASP A 27 24.80 -0.30 -8.83
CA ASP A 27 23.86 0.09 -7.77
C ASP A 27 23.17 1.39 -8.17
N TYR A 28 21.89 1.29 -8.55
CA TYR A 28 21.08 2.41 -9.03
C TYR A 28 20.76 3.44 -7.93
N ARG A 29 21.07 3.14 -6.66
CA ARG A 29 20.99 4.10 -5.54
C ARG A 29 22.08 5.17 -5.60
N THR A 30 23.09 4.99 -6.44
CA THR A 30 24.21 5.94 -6.63
C THR A 30 24.06 6.87 -7.82
N LEU A 31 22.95 6.81 -8.57
CA LEU A 31 22.68 7.77 -9.63
C LEU A 31 22.23 9.09 -9.00
N ASP A 32 23.17 10.05 -9.01
CA ASP A 32 23.04 11.41 -8.51
C ASP A 32 21.71 12.09 -8.89
N THR A 33 21.32 13.04 -8.03
CA THR A 33 20.26 14.03 -8.25
C THR A 33 20.28 14.54 -9.69
N CYS A 34 19.15 14.45 -10.39
CA CYS A 34 19.06 14.94 -11.77
C CYS A 34 18.67 16.43 -11.81
N PRO A 35 19.22 17.21 -12.75
CA PRO A 35 19.21 18.68 -12.66
C PRO A 35 17.84 19.32 -12.96
N THR A 36 17.04 18.73 -13.84
CA THR A 36 15.75 19.32 -14.27
C THR A 36 14.74 18.23 -14.58
N ASN A 37 13.51 18.37 -14.07
CA ASN A 37 12.40 17.48 -14.42
C ASN A 37 12.22 17.41 -15.94
N GLY A 38 12.07 16.20 -16.46
CA GLY A 38 11.99 15.91 -17.89
C GLY A 38 13.35 15.71 -18.58
N ALA A 39 14.49 15.95 -17.91
CA ALA A 39 15.80 15.66 -18.49
C ALA A 39 16.01 14.15 -18.65
N ILE A 40 16.57 13.73 -19.79
CA ILE A 40 17.05 12.35 -19.95
C ILE A 40 18.40 12.23 -19.25
N VAL A 41 18.55 11.20 -18.42
CA VAL A 41 19.82 10.81 -17.79
C VAL A 41 20.27 9.50 -18.44
N CYS A 42 21.55 9.38 -18.76
CA CYS A 42 22.10 8.18 -19.40
C CYS A 42 22.85 7.33 -18.37
N SER A 43 22.75 6.00 -18.48
CA SER A 43 23.64 5.12 -17.72
C SER A 43 25.12 5.33 -18.15
N PRO A 44 26.09 5.00 -17.28
CA PRO A 44 27.52 5.15 -17.62
C PRO A 44 27.95 4.41 -18.89
N ASP A 45 27.33 3.26 -19.19
CA ASP A 45 27.56 2.46 -20.39
C ASP A 45 26.72 2.89 -21.61
N GLY A 46 25.83 3.87 -21.44
CA GLY A 46 24.91 4.37 -22.47
C GLY A 46 23.83 3.37 -22.91
N SER A 47 23.74 2.20 -22.29
CA SER A 47 22.79 1.14 -22.69
C SER A 47 21.38 1.37 -22.15
N LYS A 48 21.23 2.22 -21.13
CA LYS A 48 19.95 2.56 -20.51
C LYS A 48 19.76 4.08 -20.45
N PHE A 49 18.50 4.47 -20.37
CA PHE A 49 18.13 5.86 -20.14
C PHE A 49 17.08 5.98 -19.05
N TYR A 50 17.06 7.14 -18.41
CA TYR A 50 16.18 7.49 -17.32
C TYR A 50 15.55 8.84 -17.62
N LEU A 51 14.36 9.09 -17.10
CA LEU A 51 13.70 10.39 -17.14
C LEU A 51 13.75 11.02 -15.76
N CYS A 52 14.26 12.24 -15.66
CA CYS A 52 14.30 12.96 -14.41
C CYS A 52 12.87 13.36 -13.99
N ASN A 53 12.47 13.00 -12.77
CA ASN A 53 11.20 13.39 -12.18
C ASN A 53 11.41 13.73 -10.69
N PHE A 54 11.09 14.96 -10.33
CA PHE A 54 11.31 15.57 -9.01
C PHE A 54 12.73 15.34 -8.45
N GLY A 55 13.75 15.62 -9.28
CA GLY A 55 15.15 15.49 -8.91
C GLY A 55 15.65 14.04 -8.80
N ARG A 56 14.83 13.05 -9.17
CA ARG A 56 15.19 11.62 -9.17
C ARG A 56 15.11 11.03 -10.58
N ALA A 57 16.07 10.18 -10.94
CA ALA A 57 16.09 9.50 -12.23
C ALA A 57 15.13 8.29 -12.22
N VAL A 58 14.06 8.34 -13.02
CA VAL A 58 13.10 7.25 -13.22
C VAL A 58 13.55 6.38 -14.40
N PRO A 59 13.74 5.06 -14.25
CA PRO A 59 14.23 4.21 -15.34
C PRO A 59 13.20 4.09 -16.46
N MET A 60 13.66 4.29 -17.71
CA MET A 60 12.83 4.17 -18.91
C MET A 60 13.14 2.91 -19.73
N GLY A 61 14.18 2.16 -19.33
CA GLY A 61 14.59 0.90 -19.95
C GLY A 61 15.87 1.01 -20.77
N SER A 62 16.13 -0.02 -21.56
CA SER A 62 17.27 -0.06 -22.48
C SER A 62 17.01 0.80 -23.71
N VAL A 63 18.06 1.38 -24.26
CA VAL A 63 18.02 2.05 -25.57
C VAL A 63 17.79 1.02 -26.69
N ALA A 64 17.20 1.45 -27.80
CA ALA A 64 16.94 0.57 -28.93
C ALA A 64 18.26 0.05 -29.57
N ALA A 65 18.20 -1.12 -30.21
CA ALA A 65 19.35 -1.68 -30.92
C ALA A 65 19.89 -0.67 -31.97
N GLY A 66 21.21 -0.50 -32.02
CA GLY A 66 21.85 0.50 -32.89
C GLY A 66 21.85 1.93 -32.36
N THR A 67 21.42 2.15 -31.10
CA THR A 67 21.47 3.46 -30.43
C THR A 67 22.21 3.38 -29.09
N TYR A 68 22.62 4.53 -28.56
CA TYR A 68 23.16 4.67 -27.20
C TYR A 68 22.75 6.02 -26.59
N CYS A 69 22.61 6.08 -25.27
CA CYS A 69 22.33 7.32 -24.55
C CYS A 69 23.64 8.02 -24.21
N LYS A 70 23.81 9.28 -24.63
CA LYS A 70 24.93 10.14 -24.21
C LYS A 70 24.51 11.60 -24.11
N GLY A 71 24.90 12.24 -23.02
CA GLY A 71 24.62 13.67 -22.79
C GLY A 71 23.13 14.01 -22.77
N GLY A 72 22.30 13.12 -22.23
CA GLY A 72 20.84 13.30 -22.16
C GLY A 72 20.12 13.21 -23.51
N LYS A 73 20.71 12.49 -24.48
CA LYS A 73 20.13 12.24 -25.80
C LYS A 73 20.34 10.78 -26.19
N ILE A 74 19.37 10.22 -26.90
CA ILE A 74 19.52 8.93 -27.58
C ILE A 74 20.08 9.20 -28.98
N VAL A 75 21.23 8.64 -29.28
CA VAL A 75 21.95 8.84 -30.54
C VAL A 75 22.24 7.50 -31.21
N THR A 76 22.31 7.46 -32.54
CA THR A 76 22.62 6.24 -33.30
C THR A 76 24.12 5.94 -33.26
N ILE A 77 24.46 4.65 -33.18
CA ILE A 77 25.85 4.17 -33.24
C ILE A 77 26.32 4.35 -34.69
N GLY A 78 27.04 5.44 -34.97
CA GLY A 78 27.56 5.77 -36.31
C GLY A 78 27.42 7.25 -36.73
N ALA A 79 26.70 8.07 -35.97
CA ALA A 79 26.62 9.51 -36.24
C ALA A 79 27.89 10.24 -35.73
N SER A 80 28.96 10.19 -36.51
CA SER A 80 30.09 11.12 -36.36
C SER A 80 29.62 12.54 -36.68
N VAL A 81 29.92 13.47 -35.77
CA VAL A 81 29.64 14.90 -35.91
C VAL A 81 30.53 15.46 -37.02
N ALA A 82 29.96 15.77 -38.18
CA ALA A 82 30.57 16.70 -39.11
C ALA A 82 30.35 18.13 -38.57
N PRO A 83 31.35 19.03 -38.63
CA PRO A 83 31.22 20.40 -38.16
C PRO A 83 30.24 21.18 -39.04
N THR A 84 29.38 21.94 -38.37
CA THR A 84 28.37 22.83 -38.94
C THR A 84 28.98 23.85 -39.91
N PRO A 85 28.58 23.90 -41.20
CA PRO A 85 28.80 25.05 -42.04
C PRO A 85 27.74 26.12 -41.78
N GLU A 86 28.21 27.36 -41.79
CA GLU A 86 27.47 28.62 -41.76
C GLU A 86 26.36 28.68 -42.85
N PRO A 87 25.20 29.31 -42.59
CA PRO A 87 24.06 29.25 -43.52
C PRO A 87 24.20 30.28 -44.65
N GLU A 88 24.29 29.80 -45.89
CA GLU A 88 23.98 30.57 -47.10
C GLU A 88 22.49 30.45 -47.49
N PRO A 89 21.92 31.44 -48.20
CA PRO A 89 20.48 31.69 -48.25
C PRO A 89 19.74 30.71 -49.17
N ILE A 90 18.62 30.18 -48.68
CA ILE A 90 17.77 29.23 -49.39
C ILE A 90 16.93 29.96 -50.44
N GLN A 91 17.13 29.63 -51.72
CA GLN A 91 16.18 29.93 -52.80
C GLN A 91 14.98 28.98 -52.74
N SER A 92 13.79 29.60 -52.81
CA SER A 92 12.47 28.97 -52.86
C SER A 92 12.32 28.04 -54.07
N THR A 93 12.02 26.76 -53.82
CA THR A 93 11.27 25.93 -54.78
C THR A 93 10.07 25.25 -54.12
N LYS A 94 9.07 25.07 -54.98
CA LYS A 94 7.62 24.88 -54.77
C LYS A 94 7.25 23.55 -54.07
N PRO A 95 6.27 23.53 -53.15
CA PRO A 95 5.79 22.27 -52.57
C PRO A 95 4.94 21.47 -53.56
N THR A 96 5.25 20.18 -53.68
CA THR A 96 4.41 19.17 -54.33
C THR A 96 3.32 18.72 -53.37
N GLU A 97 2.11 18.71 -53.89
CA GLU A 97 0.83 18.40 -53.25
C GLU A 97 0.76 16.93 -52.80
N PHE A 98 0.37 16.68 -51.54
CA PHE A 98 -0.01 15.36 -51.04
C PHE A 98 -1.53 15.27 -50.87
N PRO A 99 -2.14 14.11 -51.13
CA PRO A 99 -3.59 13.96 -51.20
C PRO A 99 -4.27 14.10 -49.83
N VAL A 100 -5.33 14.90 -49.81
CA VAL A 100 -6.22 15.14 -48.69
C VAL A 100 -7.07 13.88 -48.44
N LEU A 101 -6.94 13.30 -47.25
CA LEU A 101 -7.91 12.31 -46.74
C LEU A 101 -9.08 13.07 -46.10
N THR A 102 -10.26 12.94 -46.71
CA THR A 102 -11.52 13.50 -46.23
C THR A 102 -12.09 12.59 -45.13
N TYR A 103 -12.22 13.14 -43.92
CA TYR A 103 -13.00 12.53 -42.84
C TYR A 103 -14.34 13.28 -42.73
N THR A 104 -15.42 12.57 -43.02
CA THR A 104 -16.80 13.03 -42.83
C THR A 104 -17.10 13.04 -41.32
N SER A 105 -17.27 14.24 -40.76
CA SER A 105 -17.66 14.43 -39.36
C SER A 105 -19.18 14.45 -39.27
N ALA A 106 -19.76 13.60 -38.42
CA ALA A 106 -21.17 13.64 -38.08
C ALA A 106 -21.48 14.84 -37.17
N GLU A 107 -22.43 15.68 -37.56
CA GLU A 107 -22.94 16.79 -36.77
C GLU A 107 -23.60 16.30 -35.48
N LEU A 108 -23.04 16.72 -34.33
CA LEU A 108 -23.72 16.68 -33.05
C LEU A 108 -24.30 18.07 -32.79
N VAL A 109 -25.63 18.16 -32.92
CA VAL A 109 -26.44 19.34 -32.65
C VAL A 109 -26.38 19.67 -31.16
N MET A 110 -25.62 20.70 -30.79
CA MET A 110 -25.71 21.32 -29.47
C MET A 110 -26.86 22.34 -29.47
N THR A 111 -27.94 22.03 -28.78
CA THR A 111 -29.00 22.99 -28.46
C THR A 111 -28.55 23.88 -27.31
N THR A 112 -28.52 25.18 -27.55
CA THR A 112 -28.24 26.22 -26.56
C THR A 112 -29.39 26.37 -25.56
N PRO A 113 -29.13 26.56 -24.25
CA PRO A 113 -30.15 26.98 -23.30
C PRO A 113 -30.49 28.48 -23.47
N PRO A 114 -31.72 28.90 -23.19
CA PRO A 114 -32.14 30.29 -23.32
C PRO A 114 -31.50 31.21 -22.28
N ALA A 115 -31.24 32.44 -22.73
CA ALA A 115 -30.67 33.53 -21.97
C ALA A 115 -31.52 33.89 -20.73
N VAL A 116 -30.87 33.98 -19.58
CA VAL A 116 -31.44 34.55 -18.35
C VAL A 116 -31.09 36.03 -18.31
N THR A 117 -32.12 36.87 -18.31
CA THR A 117 -32.07 38.32 -18.14
C THR A 117 -31.48 38.70 -16.77
N PRO A 118 -30.56 39.66 -16.66
CA PRO A 118 -30.04 40.10 -15.37
C PRO A 118 -31.03 41.06 -14.70
N THR A 119 -31.50 40.69 -13.51
CA THR A 119 -32.24 41.59 -12.60
C THR A 119 -31.26 42.56 -11.93
N GLU A 120 -31.62 43.84 -11.95
CA GLU A 120 -30.88 44.98 -11.39
C GLU A 120 -30.50 44.80 -9.92
N ALA A 121 -29.27 45.21 -9.60
CA ALA A 121 -28.77 45.39 -8.26
C ALA A 121 -29.28 46.71 -7.65
N PRO A 122 -29.71 46.74 -6.37
CA PRO A 122 -29.85 47.99 -5.66
C PRO A 122 -28.47 48.47 -5.18
N THR A 123 -28.13 49.69 -5.59
CA THR A 123 -27.02 50.49 -5.10
C THR A 123 -27.29 50.92 -3.66
N ASN A 124 -26.33 50.72 -2.76
CA ASN A 124 -26.26 51.46 -1.51
C ASN A 124 -24.80 51.74 -1.11
N PRO A 125 -24.53 52.90 -0.48
CA PRO A 125 -23.21 53.51 -0.46
C PRO A 125 -22.27 52.94 0.61
N LYS A 126 -21.01 52.90 0.21
CA LYS A 126 -19.79 52.69 0.98
C LYS A 126 -19.68 53.62 2.21
N PRO A 127 -19.29 53.09 3.38
CA PRO A 127 -18.44 53.80 4.33
C PRO A 127 -17.03 53.18 4.41
N GLU A 128 -16.02 54.03 4.47
CA GLU A 128 -14.62 53.69 4.78
C GLU A 128 -14.40 53.34 6.26
N PRO A 129 -13.26 52.72 6.62
CA PRO A 129 -13.17 51.77 7.72
C PRO A 129 -12.76 52.41 9.05
N GLU A 130 -13.36 51.93 10.13
CA GLU A 130 -12.89 52.16 11.49
C GLU A 130 -12.02 50.97 11.92
N LYS A 131 -10.80 51.28 12.38
CA LYS A 131 -9.80 50.32 12.86
C LYS A 131 -10.10 50.02 14.32
N ASP A 132 -10.66 48.84 14.60
CA ASP A 132 -10.69 48.30 15.95
C ASP A 132 -9.85 47.01 16.02
N GLU A 133 -8.81 47.10 16.85
CA GLU A 133 -7.86 46.06 17.18
C GLU A 133 -8.51 45.10 18.20
N VAL A 134 -9.07 43.99 17.72
CA VAL A 134 -9.61 42.94 18.60
C VAL A 134 -8.51 41.94 18.90
N THR A 135 -7.94 42.04 20.10
CA THR A 135 -7.05 41.03 20.67
C THR A 135 -7.90 39.93 21.30
N SER A 136 -8.10 38.82 20.59
CA SER A 136 -8.77 37.63 21.12
C SER A 136 -7.78 36.76 21.89
N THR A 137 -7.80 36.84 23.22
CA THR A 137 -7.09 35.88 24.09
C THR A 137 -7.92 34.60 24.18
N ILE A 138 -7.42 33.50 23.62
CA ILE A 138 -8.01 32.17 23.80
C ILE A 138 -7.50 31.60 25.12
N THR A 139 -8.35 31.56 26.14
CA THR A 139 -8.12 30.81 27.38
C THR A 139 -8.53 29.36 27.15
N TYR A 140 -7.56 28.45 27.07
CA TYR A 140 -7.82 27.02 27.14
C TYR A 140 -7.96 26.61 28.60
N THR A 141 -9.15 26.20 29.01
CA THR A 141 -9.37 25.44 30.24
C THR A 141 -9.16 23.97 29.93
N GLN A 142 -8.03 23.40 30.35
CA GLN A 142 -7.84 21.95 30.35
C GLN A 142 -8.54 21.36 31.57
N GLU A 143 -9.62 20.61 31.36
CA GLU A 143 -10.11 19.66 32.36
C GLU A 143 -9.19 18.44 32.36
N ILE A 144 -8.37 18.33 33.41
CA ILE A 144 -7.60 17.12 33.67
C ILE A 144 -8.55 16.11 34.34
N THR A 145 -9.13 15.23 33.55
CA THR A 145 -9.87 14.06 34.06
C THR A 145 -8.85 12.99 34.46
N SER A 146 -8.38 13.01 35.70
CA SER A 146 -7.54 11.93 36.24
C SER A 146 -8.40 10.69 36.49
N LYS A 147 -8.33 9.70 35.60
CA LYS A 147 -8.80 8.33 35.89
C LYS A 147 -7.80 7.69 36.84
N SER A 148 -8.15 7.65 38.13
CA SER A 148 -7.41 6.90 39.14
C SER A 148 -7.69 5.41 38.98
N THR A 149 -6.75 4.67 38.40
CA THR A 149 -6.78 3.20 38.39
C THR A 149 -6.31 2.71 39.76
N SER A 150 -7.25 2.25 40.58
CA SER A 150 -6.93 1.59 41.85
C SER A 150 -6.58 0.13 41.56
N THR A 151 -5.29 -0.20 41.66
CA THR A 151 -4.83 -1.59 41.65
C THR A 151 -5.14 -2.24 43.00
N VAL A 152 -6.12 -3.13 43.04
CA VAL A 152 -6.38 -3.98 44.20
C VAL A 152 -5.36 -5.11 44.21
N LEU A 153 -4.39 -5.03 45.14
CA LEU A 153 -3.51 -6.14 45.48
C LEU A 153 -4.30 -7.15 46.31
N VAL A 154 -4.73 -8.24 45.66
CA VAL A 154 -5.28 -9.41 46.37
C VAL A 154 -4.10 -10.29 46.79
N THR A 155 -3.75 -10.25 48.07
CA THR A 155 -2.80 -11.18 48.67
C THR A 155 -3.51 -12.51 48.93
N VAL A 156 -3.28 -13.52 48.10
CA VAL A 156 -3.71 -14.89 48.37
C VAL A 156 -2.63 -15.57 49.19
N THR A 157 -2.88 -15.75 50.49
CA THR A 157 -2.04 -16.57 51.38
C THR A 157 -2.41 -18.05 51.20
N GLY A 158 -1.79 -18.68 50.20
CA GLY A 158 -1.82 -20.13 49.99
C GLY A 158 -0.45 -20.75 50.19
N THR A 159 -0.36 -21.75 51.06
CA THR A 159 0.84 -22.52 51.39
C THR A 159 1.40 -23.25 50.16
N PRO A 160 2.72 -23.21 49.88
CA PRO A 160 3.29 -23.91 48.72
C PRO A 160 3.41 -25.41 49.01
N SER A 161 2.71 -26.23 48.22
CA SER A 161 2.98 -27.67 48.11
C SER A 161 3.93 -27.94 46.95
N ALA A 162 4.91 -28.80 47.23
CA ALA A 162 6.04 -29.18 46.38
C ALA A 162 5.64 -29.79 45.01
N PRO A 163 6.57 -29.79 44.02
CA PRO A 163 6.26 -30.15 42.64
C PRO A 163 6.26 -31.67 42.47
N SER A 164 5.22 -32.20 41.80
CA SER A 164 5.25 -33.54 41.23
C SER A 164 4.94 -33.42 39.74
N GLU A 165 5.98 -33.62 38.94
CA GLU A 165 5.91 -33.81 37.50
C GLU A 165 5.06 -35.05 37.19
N THR A 166 4.00 -34.89 36.42
CA THR A 166 3.45 -35.94 35.57
C THR A 166 2.73 -35.24 34.41
N VAL A 167 3.40 -35.17 33.26
CA VAL A 167 2.81 -34.70 32.01
C VAL A 167 1.78 -35.73 31.56
N SER A 168 0.49 -35.39 31.73
CA SER A 168 -0.65 -36.12 31.20
C SER A 168 -1.14 -35.41 29.94
N PRO A 169 -1.50 -36.12 28.85
CA PRO A 169 -1.96 -35.48 27.62
C PRO A 169 -3.27 -34.74 27.86
N GLN A 170 -3.24 -33.42 27.64
CA GLN A 170 -4.37 -32.53 27.81
C GLN A 170 -5.48 -32.93 26.81
N PRO A 171 -6.72 -33.21 27.27
CA PRO A 171 -7.82 -33.54 26.37
C PRO A 171 -8.17 -32.34 25.48
N GLN A 172 -8.35 -32.59 24.18
CA GLN A 172 -8.88 -31.61 23.24
C GLN A 172 -10.21 -31.08 23.78
N SER A 173 -10.19 -29.79 24.07
CA SER A 173 -11.29 -29.05 24.65
C SER A 173 -12.47 -28.96 23.68
N THR A 174 -13.48 -29.80 23.87
CA THR A 174 -14.79 -29.64 23.22
C THR A 174 -15.63 -28.63 24.00
N TYR A 175 -15.29 -27.35 23.91
CA TYR A 175 -16.23 -26.30 24.31
C TYR A 175 -17.28 -26.11 23.20
N PRO A 176 -18.59 -26.11 23.51
CA PRO A 176 -19.60 -25.65 22.57
C PRO A 176 -19.30 -24.20 22.19
N PRO A 177 -19.70 -23.73 20.98
CA PRO A 177 -19.47 -22.35 20.58
C PRO A 177 -20.20 -21.42 21.55
N SER A 178 -19.42 -20.79 22.43
CA SER A 178 -19.93 -19.76 23.32
C SER A 178 -20.41 -18.60 22.46
N THR A 179 -21.63 -18.13 22.72
CA THR A 179 -22.19 -16.89 22.17
C THR A 179 -21.50 -15.63 22.69
N SER A 180 -20.36 -15.78 23.38
CA SER A 180 -19.41 -14.70 23.64
C SER A 180 -18.83 -14.22 22.32
N GLY A 181 -18.85 -12.91 22.07
CA GLY A 181 -18.29 -12.33 20.84
C GLY A 181 -16.83 -12.71 20.61
N ILE A 182 -16.33 -12.43 19.40
CA ILE A 182 -14.92 -12.62 19.06
C ILE A 182 -14.05 -11.77 20.00
N VAL A 183 -13.11 -12.43 20.67
CA VAL A 183 -12.09 -11.77 21.48
C VAL A 183 -10.80 -11.76 20.68
N ILE A 184 -10.23 -10.57 20.47
CA ILE A 184 -8.91 -10.41 19.85
C ILE A 184 -7.87 -10.38 20.96
N THR A 185 -6.82 -11.19 20.80
CA THR A 185 -5.67 -11.20 21.72
C THR A 185 -4.39 -11.03 20.92
N GLU A 186 -3.33 -10.60 21.61
CA GLU A 186 -1.99 -10.54 21.03
C GLU A 186 -1.58 -11.90 20.44
N GLU A 187 -1.87 -12.99 21.15
CA GLU A 187 -1.55 -14.35 20.68
C GLU A 187 -2.26 -14.70 19.36
N ILE A 188 -3.52 -14.27 19.18
CA ILE A 188 -4.26 -14.47 17.93
C ILE A 188 -3.57 -13.72 16.78
N ILE A 189 -3.14 -12.48 17.04
CA ILE A 189 -2.43 -11.66 16.06
C ILE A 189 -1.09 -12.30 15.69
N ILE A 190 -0.28 -12.70 16.68
CA ILE A 190 1.01 -13.37 16.46
C ILE A 190 0.84 -14.67 15.70
N LYS A 191 -0.16 -15.50 16.04
CA LYS A 191 -0.42 -16.74 15.28
C LYS A 191 -0.79 -16.46 13.84
N THR A 192 -1.53 -15.38 13.58
CA THR A 192 -1.94 -14.98 12.23
C THR A 192 -0.76 -14.45 11.40
N GLY A 193 0.06 -13.59 12.00
CA GLY A 193 1.26 -12.98 11.41
C GLY A 193 2.44 -13.04 12.40
N PRO A 194 3.26 -14.10 12.40
CA PRO A 194 4.29 -14.35 13.40
C PRO A 194 5.37 -13.29 13.47
N ASP A 195 5.64 -12.58 12.37
CA ASP A 195 6.65 -11.53 12.38
C ASP A 195 6.14 -10.32 13.18
N SER A 196 4.83 -10.25 13.49
CA SER A 196 4.18 -9.19 14.27
C SER A 196 4.71 -8.98 15.70
N VAL A 197 5.50 -9.93 16.22
CA VAL A 197 6.02 -9.92 17.59
C VAL A 197 6.93 -8.73 17.91
N SER A 198 7.72 -8.23 16.96
CA SER A 198 8.72 -7.19 17.24
C SER A 198 8.99 -6.23 16.08
N CYS A 199 9.29 -4.98 16.44
CA CYS A 199 9.77 -3.95 15.52
C CYS A 199 11.22 -3.55 15.85
N PRO A 200 12.09 -3.33 14.85
CA PRO A 200 11.86 -3.59 13.43
C PRO A 200 11.74 -5.11 13.15
N ARG A 201 11.06 -5.47 12.06
CA ARG A 201 10.92 -6.88 11.64
C ARG A 201 12.27 -7.46 11.26
N ASN A 202 12.46 -8.77 11.46
CA ASN A 202 13.68 -9.45 11.01
C ASN A 202 13.56 -9.94 9.57
N ASN A 203 13.46 -9.02 8.61
CA ASN A 203 13.36 -9.32 7.18
C ASN A 203 14.19 -8.36 6.32
N GLU A 204 14.21 -8.58 5.01
CA GLU A 204 14.97 -7.77 4.05
C GLU A 204 14.51 -6.31 3.96
N ASN A 205 13.31 -5.99 4.45
CA ASN A 205 12.72 -4.66 4.39
C ASN A 205 12.75 -3.92 5.74
N LYS A 206 13.44 -4.45 6.75
CA LYS A 206 13.44 -3.92 8.13
C LYS A 206 13.76 -2.43 8.27
N ASP A 207 14.53 -1.89 7.33
CA ASP A 207 14.98 -0.48 7.31
C ASP A 207 14.05 0.41 6.46
N VAL A 208 13.00 -0.15 5.84
CA VAL A 208 11.99 0.59 5.08
C VAL A 208 10.89 1.05 6.02
N ALA A 209 10.66 2.37 6.05
CA ALA A 209 9.62 3.03 6.86
C ALA A 209 9.52 2.48 8.30
N PRO A 210 10.63 2.42 9.07
CA PRO A 210 10.64 1.82 10.40
C PRO A 210 9.65 2.47 11.37
N GLU A 211 9.26 3.72 11.12
CA GLU A 211 8.24 4.46 11.85
C GLU A 211 6.80 3.94 11.68
N GLU A 212 6.52 3.14 10.64
CA GLU A 212 5.19 2.56 10.39
C GLU A 212 4.99 1.19 11.08
N CYS A 213 6.08 0.56 11.52
CA CYS A 213 6.06 -0.76 12.11
C CYS A 213 5.34 -0.74 13.46
N ALA A 214 4.40 -1.66 13.66
CA ALA A 214 3.69 -1.83 14.92
C ALA A 214 3.61 -3.28 15.37
N THR A 215 3.74 -3.56 16.66
CA THR A 215 3.67 -4.92 17.21
C THR A 215 2.23 -5.42 17.36
N ALA A 216 2.10 -6.74 17.56
CA ALA A 216 0.84 -7.37 17.94
C ALA A 216 0.25 -6.75 19.22
N GLU A 217 1.08 -6.51 20.23
CA GLU A 217 0.70 -5.85 21.49
C GLU A 217 0.08 -4.48 21.22
N GLN A 218 0.72 -3.64 20.40
CA GLN A 218 0.23 -2.32 20.04
C GLN A 218 -1.10 -2.39 19.26
N ALA A 219 -1.23 -3.34 18.34
CA ALA A 219 -2.41 -3.48 17.48
C ALA A 219 -3.65 -4.01 18.23
N THR A 220 -3.45 -4.87 19.23
CA THR A 220 -4.51 -5.61 19.93
C THR A 220 -5.67 -4.72 20.42
N PRO A 221 -5.43 -3.65 21.22
CA PRO A 221 -6.53 -2.84 21.74
C PRO A 221 -7.36 -2.18 20.62
N PHE A 222 -6.70 -1.66 19.59
CA PHE A 222 -7.39 -0.96 18.50
C PHE A 222 -8.18 -1.90 17.59
N ILE A 223 -7.65 -3.10 17.30
CA ILE A 223 -8.39 -4.09 16.50
C ILE A 223 -9.58 -4.64 17.29
N THR A 224 -9.43 -4.83 18.60
CA THR A 224 -10.54 -5.21 19.49
C THR A 224 -11.66 -4.17 19.41
N GLU A 225 -11.32 -2.89 19.62
CA GLU A 225 -12.28 -1.78 19.55
C GLU A 225 -12.94 -1.69 18.16
N ALA A 226 -12.17 -1.84 17.09
CA ALA A 226 -12.70 -1.85 15.73
C ALA A 226 -13.70 -3.00 15.51
N PHE A 227 -13.38 -4.22 15.95
CA PHE A 227 -14.25 -5.36 15.75
C PHE A 227 -15.55 -5.22 16.53
N GLU A 228 -15.50 -4.63 17.74
CA GLU A 228 -16.69 -4.26 18.51
C GLU A 228 -17.51 -3.17 17.81
N GLN A 229 -16.88 -2.06 17.41
CA GLN A 229 -17.52 -0.93 16.74
C GLN A 229 -18.27 -1.35 15.47
N TYR A 230 -17.67 -2.23 14.68
CA TYR A 230 -18.20 -2.68 13.39
C TYR A 230 -19.02 -3.98 13.49
N GLY A 231 -19.17 -4.53 14.69
CA GLY A 231 -19.99 -5.71 14.96
C GLY A 231 -19.49 -6.98 14.27
N ILE A 232 -18.18 -7.18 14.27
CA ILE A 232 -17.53 -8.39 13.75
C ILE A 232 -17.64 -9.49 14.80
N LYS A 233 -18.44 -10.53 14.53
CA LYS A 233 -18.90 -11.49 15.56
C LYS A 233 -18.60 -12.94 15.26
N THR A 234 -18.20 -13.28 14.03
CA THR A 234 -17.92 -14.68 13.66
C THR A 234 -16.44 -14.89 13.35
N ILE A 235 -16.00 -16.14 13.51
CA ILE A 235 -14.60 -16.52 13.25
C ILE A 235 -14.22 -16.24 11.80
N GLY A 236 -15.09 -16.58 10.83
CA GLY A 236 -14.80 -16.37 9.42
C GLY A 236 -14.66 -14.90 9.04
N GLU A 237 -15.49 -14.00 9.61
CA GLU A 237 -15.35 -12.56 9.42
C GLU A 237 -14.04 -12.04 10.02
N ALA A 238 -13.81 -12.33 11.30
CA ALA A 238 -12.64 -11.88 12.05
C ALA A 238 -11.33 -12.36 11.40
N ALA A 239 -11.26 -13.64 11.04
CA ALA A 239 -10.11 -14.23 10.37
C ALA A 239 -9.87 -13.62 8.99
N SER A 240 -10.93 -13.33 8.21
CA SER A 240 -10.80 -12.75 6.87
C SER A 240 -10.25 -11.32 6.92
N ILE A 241 -10.73 -10.51 7.86
CA ILE A 241 -10.25 -9.13 8.03
C ILE A 241 -8.82 -9.13 8.56
N LEU A 242 -8.53 -9.88 9.63
CA LEU A 242 -7.21 -9.89 10.25
C LEU A 242 -6.12 -10.43 9.31
N SER A 243 -6.41 -11.53 8.60
CA SER A 243 -5.46 -12.12 7.64
C SER A 243 -5.21 -11.22 6.43
N LEU A 244 -6.22 -10.48 5.97
CA LEU A 244 -6.04 -9.44 4.97
C LEU A 244 -5.08 -8.38 5.49
N MET A 245 -5.30 -7.87 6.70
CA MET A 245 -4.45 -6.82 7.25
C MET A 245 -3.00 -7.28 7.39
N MET A 246 -2.75 -8.50 7.88
CA MET A 246 -1.39 -9.07 7.94
C MET A 246 -0.73 -9.12 6.56
N TYR A 247 -1.44 -9.65 5.56
CA TYR A 247 -0.88 -9.79 4.22
C TYR A 247 -0.54 -8.44 3.58
N GLU A 248 -1.47 -7.49 3.66
CA GLU A 248 -1.35 -6.19 3.01
C GLU A 248 -0.27 -5.28 3.64
N THR A 249 0.09 -5.55 4.89
CA THR A 249 1.02 -4.70 5.66
C THR A 249 2.36 -5.36 5.96
N GLY A 250 2.58 -6.61 5.52
CA GLY A 250 3.76 -7.38 5.90
C GLY A 250 3.81 -7.60 7.41
N ASP A 251 2.74 -8.21 7.95
CA ASP A 251 2.53 -8.40 9.39
C ASP A 251 2.67 -7.07 10.15
N PHE A 252 1.94 -6.03 9.77
CA PHE A 252 1.96 -4.67 10.38
C PHE A 252 3.28 -3.90 10.30
N GLN A 253 4.21 -4.30 9.43
CA GLN A 253 5.41 -3.52 9.17
C GLN A 253 5.11 -2.18 8.49
N PHE A 254 4.08 -2.15 7.64
CA PHE A 254 3.73 -0.98 6.84
C PHE A 254 2.31 -0.51 7.13
N ASN A 255 2.09 0.78 6.94
CA ASN A 255 0.81 1.46 7.00
C ASN A 255 0.53 2.25 5.72
N THR A 256 1.54 2.47 4.88
CA THR A 256 1.38 2.98 3.53
C THR A 256 1.90 1.99 2.49
N ASN A 257 1.53 2.16 1.22
CA ASN A 257 2.00 1.28 0.16
C ASN A 257 3.43 1.66 -0.27
N HIS A 258 4.42 0.87 0.15
CA HIS A 258 5.83 1.02 -0.26
C HIS A 258 6.19 0.19 -1.49
N PHE A 259 5.45 -0.89 -1.75
CA PHE A 259 5.78 -1.90 -2.77
C PHE A 259 4.60 -2.10 -3.73
N GLY A 260 4.35 -1.10 -4.56
CA GLY A 260 3.23 -1.12 -5.50
C GLY A 260 3.55 -1.86 -6.79
N ILE A 261 3.72 -1.14 -7.90
CA ILE A 261 3.86 -1.76 -9.23
C ILE A 261 5.14 -2.63 -9.26
N GLU A 262 4.97 -3.91 -9.61
CA GLU A 262 6.03 -4.94 -9.59
C GLU A 262 6.76 -5.09 -8.25
N GLY A 263 6.14 -4.68 -7.13
CA GLY A 263 6.78 -4.69 -5.82
C GLY A 263 7.92 -3.68 -5.67
N LYS A 264 8.01 -2.69 -6.57
CA LYS A 264 9.14 -1.73 -6.64
C LYS A 264 8.74 -0.28 -6.45
N TYR A 265 7.55 0.11 -6.89
CA TYR A 265 7.14 1.52 -6.92
C TYR A 265 5.93 1.75 -6.02
N PRO A 266 6.00 2.66 -5.04
CA PRO A 266 4.90 2.92 -4.12
C PRO A 266 3.65 3.40 -4.86
N ARG A 267 2.48 2.91 -4.44
CA ARG A 267 1.19 3.46 -4.90
C ARG A 267 0.79 4.61 -3.99
N LEU A 268 1.14 5.82 -4.40
CA LEU A 268 0.92 7.02 -3.61
C LEU A 268 -0.58 7.25 -3.35
N GLY A 269 -0.91 7.58 -2.10
CA GLY A 269 -2.28 7.66 -1.61
C GLY A 269 -2.94 6.34 -1.22
N GLN A 270 -2.27 5.19 -1.39
CA GLN A 270 -2.74 3.89 -0.91
C GLN A 270 -2.10 3.58 0.45
N GLY A 271 -2.89 3.09 1.40
CA GLY A 271 -2.42 2.80 2.75
C GLY A 271 -3.52 2.33 3.69
N THR A 272 -3.31 2.52 4.99
CA THR A 272 -4.02 1.91 6.12
C THR A 272 -3.73 0.42 6.30
N ARG A 273 -4.23 -0.18 7.39
CA ARG A 273 -3.94 -1.58 7.71
C ARG A 273 -4.58 -2.60 6.77
N ASN A 274 -5.45 -2.20 5.84
CA ASN A 274 -5.95 -3.04 4.74
C ASN A 274 -5.61 -2.50 3.34
N GLN A 275 -4.65 -1.57 3.22
CA GLN A 275 -4.15 -1.01 1.94
C GLN A 275 -5.25 -0.50 0.99
N MET A 276 -6.22 0.26 1.52
CA MET A 276 -7.28 0.90 0.75
C MET A 276 -6.74 1.83 -0.33
N SER A 277 -7.33 1.78 -1.53
CA SER A 277 -7.04 2.71 -2.62
C SER A 277 -7.51 4.14 -2.32
N PRO A 278 -6.97 5.17 -3.00
CA PRO A 278 -7.24 6.58 -2.67
C PRO A 278 -8.73 6.96 -2.61
N ASN A 279 -9.58 6.37 -3.44
CA ASN A 279 -11.04 6.61 -3.41
C ASN A 279 -11.67 6.16 -2.10
N PHE A 280 -11.27 5.00 -1.56
CA PHE A 280 -11.76 4.52 -0.27
C PHE A 280 -11.13 5.27 0.90
N ILE A 281 -9.88 5.74 0.76
CA ILE A 281 -9.25 6.62 1.74
C ILE A 281 -10.04 7.93 1.90
N VAL A 282 -10.53 8.54 0.79
CA VAL A 282 -11.41 9.72 0.89
C VAL A 282 -12.69 9.38 1.65
N GLN A 283 -13.38 8.29 1.28
CA GLN A 283 -14.61 7.89 1.96
C GLN A 283 -14.38 7.62 3.45
N TYR A 284 -13.27 6.98 3.79
CA TYR A 284 -12.92 6.68 5.17
C TYR A 284 -12.59 7.94 5.96
N ALA A 285 -11.76 8.83 5.42
CA ALA A 285 -11.45 10.13 6.03
C ALA A 285 -12.73 10.95 6.29
N GLN A 286 -13.68 10.91 5.36
CA GLN A 286 -14.97 11.60 5.46
C GLN A 286 -15.85 11.11 6.62
N THR A 287 -15.62 9.92 7.15
CA THR A 287 -16.31 9.47 8.38
C THR A 287 -15.85 10.21 9.64
N PHE A 288 -14.67 10.84 9.61
CA PHE A 288 -14.09 11.58 10.73
C PHE A 288 -14.15 13.10 10.54
N GLY A 289 -14.50 13.58 9.35
CA GLY A 289 -14.60 15.01 9.05
C GLY A 289 -14.35 15.32 7.57
N SER A 290 -14.47 16.59 7.19
CA SER A 290 -14.20 17.00 5.81
C SER A 290 -12.73 16.87 5.42
N THR A 291 -12.47 16.54 4.15
CA THR A 291 -11.14 16.57 3.52
C THR A 291 -10.77 17.96 2.96
N ASP A 292 -11.65 18.97 3.11
CA ASP A 292 -11.47 20.32 2.55
C ASP A 292 -10.25 21.05 3.11
N SER A 293 -9.77 20.67 4.30
CA SER A 293 -8.52 21.19 4.89
C SER A 293 -7.29 20.87 4.04
N ILE A 294 -7.36 19.81 3.22
CA ILE A 294 -6.31 19.46 2.25
C ILE A 294 -6.52 20.23 0.96
N LYS A 295 -7.73 20.15 0.40
CA LYS A 295 -8.16 20.89 -0.79
C LYS A 295 -9.69 20.85 -0.88
N PRO A 296 -10.36 21.99 -1.11
CA PRO A 296 -11.81 22.01 -1.29
C PRO A 296 -12.29 21.10 -2.42
N GLY A 297 -13.36 20.35 -2.16
CA GLY A 297 -14.05 19.55 -3.17
C GLY A 297 -13.35 18.24 -3.56
N ILE A 298 -12.48 17.70 -2.72
CA ILE A 298 -11.97 16.33 -2.90
C ILE A 298 -13.13 15.33 -2.72
N THR A 299 -13.26 14.42 -3.68
CA THR A 299 -14.27 13.34 -3.67
C THR A 299 -13.63 12.00 -4.04
N PRO A 300 -14.26 10.87 -3.70
CA PRO A 300 -13.81 9.55 -4.13
C PRO A 300 -13.66 9.43 -5.66
N GLU A 301 -14.49 10.15 -6.42
CA GLU A 301 -14.51 10.12 -7.88
C GLU A 301 -13.36 10.91 -8.50
N ASN A 302 -12.93 12.02 -7.86
CA ASN A 302 -11.90 12.90 -8.41
C ASN A 302 -10.50 12.72 -7.80
N ILE A 303 -10.34 11.93 -6.74
CA ILE A 303 -9.05 11.78 -6.06
C ILE A 303 -7.95 11.21 -6.97
N ASN A 304 -8.33 10.32 -7.90
CA ASN A 304 -7.37 9.68 -8.80
C ASN A 304 -6.72 10.66 -9.78
N SER A 305 -7.40 11.76 -10.12
CA SER A 305 -6.86 12.84 -10.96
C SER A 305 -6.08 13.90 -10.18
N GLN A 306 -6.03 13.82 -8.85
CA GLN A 306 -5.23 14.73 -8.03
C GLN A 306 -3.74 14.36 -8.07
N THR A 307 -2.90 15.32 -7.68
CA THR A 307 -1.47 15.10 -7.50
C THR A 307 -1.20 14.10 -6.38
N ASP A 308 -0.05 13.43 -6.44
CA ASP A 308 0.34 12.47 -5.41
C ASP A 308 0.51 13.12 -4.04
N GLU A 309 0.92 14.39 -3.99
CA GLU A 309 0.97 15.19 -2.76
C GLU A 309 -0.43 15.31 -2.13
N VAL A 310 -1.46 15.60 -2.92
CA VAL A 310 -2.84 15.69 -2.42
C VAL A 310 -3.30 14.32 -1.92
N LYS A 311 -3.05 13.25 -2.70
CA LYS A 311 -3.42 11.88 -2.30
C LYS A 311 -2.78 11.48 -0.97
N ASN A 312 -1.49 11.76 -0.79
CA ASN A 312 -0.76 11.47 0.44
C ASN A 312 -1.25 12.32 1.63
N LYS A 313 -1.58 13.60 1.40
CA LYS A 313 -2.17 14.45 2.46
C LYS A 313 -3.54 13.95 2.92
N VAL A 314 -4.38 13.46 2.00
CA VAL A 314 -5.65 12.82 2.37
C VAL A 314 -5.39 11.51 3.13
N LEU A 315 -4.46 10.67 2.65
CA LEU A 315 -4.07 9.44 3.35
C LEU A 315 -3.59 9.72 4.79
N ALA A 316 -2.79 10.77 5.00
CA ALA A 316 -2.29 11.14 6.31
C ALA A 316 -3.39 11.42 7.35
N LEU A 317 -4.61 11.78 6.92
CA LEU A 317 -5.74 12.00 7.82
C LEU A 317 -6.18 10.72 8.56
N VAL A 318 -5.85 9.54 8.02
CA VAL A 318 -6.33 8.24 8.52
C VAL A 318 -5.23 7.27 8.95
N LEU A 319 -3.97 7.71 9.00
CA LEU A 319 -2.84 6.84 9.39
C LEU A 319 -2.65 6.69 10.91
N GLY A 320 -3.24 7.57 11.72
CA GLY A 320 -3.15 7.49 13.19
C GLY A 320 -3.79 6.22 13.75
N ASP A 321 -3.30 5.74 14.89
CA ASP A 321 -3.80 4.50 15.52
C ASP A 321 -5.30 4.56 15.83
N ASP A 322 -5.83 5.73 16.15
CA ASP A 322 -7.26 5.94 16.38
C ASP A 322 -8.14 5.69 15.14
N LYS A 323 -7.54 5.50 13.96
CA LYS A 323 -8.25 5.30 12.68
C LYS A 323 -7.74 4.12 11.88
N THR A 324 -6.43 3.93 11.73
CA THR A 324 -5.90 2.98 10.74
C THR A 324 -6.25 1.52 11.07
N TRP A 325 -6.30 1.16 12.35
CA TRP A 325 -6.61 -0.22 12.77
C TRP A 325 -8.06 -0.63 12.47
N ALA A 326 -8.96 0.36 12.41
CA ALA A 326 -10.36 0.14 12.08
C ALA A 326 -10.66 0.05 10.58
N SER A 327 -9.70 0.38 9.71
CA SER A 327 -9.93 0.52 8.27
C SER A 327 -10.46 -0.76 7.61
N GLY A 328 -9.94 -1.93 8.01
CA GLY A 328 -10.38 -3.22 7.48
C GLY A 328 -11.82 -3.57 7.87
N ALA A 329 -12.18 -3.33 9.14
CA ALA A 329 -13.54 -3.58 9.63
C ALA A 329 -14.54 -2.57 9.05
N TRP A 330 -14.14 -1.30 8.94
CA TRP A 330 -14.92 -0.27 8.27
C TRP A 330 -15.20 -0.67 6.82
N PHE A 331 -14.16 -0.96 6.03
CA PHE A 331 -14.29 -1.31 4.62
C PHE A 331 -15.22 -2.52 4.43
N TYR A 332 -15.02 -3.56 5.24
CA TYR A 332 -15.86 -4.74 5.23
C TYR A 332 -17.33 -4.41 5.45
N LYS A 333 -17.66 -3.51 6.39
CA LYS A 333 -19.04 -3.16 6.74
C LYS A 333 -19.68 -2.13 5.81
N THR A 334 -18.90 -1.27 5.17
CA THR A 334 -19.42 -0.14 4.40
C THR A 334 -19.38 -0.35 2.90
N TYR A 335 -18.47 -1.17 2.37
CA TYR A 335 -18.35 -1.37 0.94
C TYR A 335 -19.45 -2.33 0.43
N PRO A 336 -20.35 -1.90 -0.49
CA PRO A 336 -21.54 -2.67 -0.86
C PRO A 336 -21.26 -4.10 -1.37
N PRO A 337 -20.21 -4.36 -2.18
CA PRO A 337 -19.88 -5.73 -2.59
C PRO A 337 -19.57 -6.68 -1.44
N CYS A 338 -19.14 -6.16 -0.28
CA CYS A 338 -18.88 -6.97 0.91
C CYS A 338 -20.16 -7.53 1.54
N ALA A 339 -21.28 -6.82 1.44
CA ALA A 339 -22.57 -7.28 1.98
C ALA A 339 -23.00 -8.63 1.39
N ALA A 340 -22.69 -8.88 0.11
CA ALA A 340 -23.07 -10.12 -0.58
C ALA A 340 -22.28 -11.35 -0.12
N VAL A 341 -21.08 -11.17 0.45
CA VAL A 341 -20.23 -12.30 0.88
C VAL A 341 -20.33 -12.59 2.39
N MET A 342 -20.86 -11.65 3.19
CA MET A 342 -20.95 -11.81 4.65
C MET A 342 -21.69 -13.08 5.09
N PRO A 343 -22.87 -13.44 4.53
CA PRO A 343 -23.61 -14.60 5.02
C PRO A 343 -22.85 -15.92 4.89
N ASP A 344 -22.00 -16.05 3.88
CA ASP A 344 -21.18 -17.25 3.69
C ASP A 344 -19.95 -17.24 4.58
N LEU A 345 -19.34 -16.08 4.82
CA LEU A 345 -18.23 -15.92 5.77
C LEU A 345 -18.64 -16.20 7.22
N GLN A 346 -19.89 -15.93 7.58
CA GLN A 346 -20.41 -16.12 8.94
C GLN A 346 -20.70 -17.58 9.29
N LYS A 347 -20.64 -18.50 8.32
CA LYS A 347 -20.91 -19.93 8.55
C LYS A 347 -19.77 -20.62 9.29
N ILE A 348 -20.15 -21.66 10.03
CA ILE A 348 -19.24 -22.59 10.70
C ILE A 348 -19.55 -24.02 10.19
N PRO A 349 -18.55 -24.82 9.81
CA PRO A 349 -17.13 -24.48 9.74
C PRO A 349 -16.83 -23.39 8.68
N VAL A 350 -15.68 -22.73 8.81
CA VAL A 350 -15.31 -21.61 7.94
C VAL A 350 -14.95 -22.14 6.56
N SER A 351 -15.57 -21.61 5.50
CA SER A 351 -15.32 -22.08 4.12
C SER A 351 -14.19 -21.31 3.44
N ILE A 352 -13.25 -22.03 2.82
CA ILE A 352 -12.22 -21.44 1.95
C ILE A 352 -12.89 -20.74 0.76
N ALA A 353 -13.86 -21.37 0.10
CA ALA A 353 -14.60 -20.74 -1.00
C ALA A 353 -15.32 -19.43 -0.58
N ALA A 354 -15.84 -19.35 0.65
CA ALA A 354 -16.41 -18.10 1.17
C ALA A 354 -15.35 -17.00 1.34
N TRP A 355 -14.17 -17.37 1.84
CA TRP A 355 -13.03 -16.45 1.95
C TRP A 355 -12.48 -16.03 0.58
N GLU A 356 -12.40 -16.93 -0.40
CA GLU A 356 -12.01 -16.58 -1.77
C GLU A 356 -12.99 -15.57 -2.38
N ASN A 357 -14.29 -15.77 -2.16
CA ASN A 357 -15.31 -14.81 -2.56
C ASN A 357 -15.11 -13.45 -1.86
N TYR A 358 -14.71 -13.43 -0.59
CA TYR A 358 -14.36 -12.18 0.09
C TYR A 358 -13.18 -11.48 -0.58
N ILE A 359 -12.08 -12.18 -0.87
CA ILE A 359 -10.93 -11.56 -1.55
C ILE A 359 -11.28 -11.08 -2.96
N VAL A 360 -12.02 -11.87 -3.73
CA VAL A 360 -12.30 -11.56 -5.15
C VAL A 360 -13.46 -10.59 -5.35
N LYS A 361 -14.52 -10.69 -4.55
CA LYS A 361 -15.76 -9.91 -4.75
C LYS A 361 -15.91 -8.73 -3.80
N CYS A 362 -15.33 -8.79 -2.60
CA CYS A 362 -15.38 -7.69 -1.64
C CYS A 362 -14.12 -6.84 -1.71
N VAL A 363 -12.94 -7.47 -1.60
CA VAL A 363 -11.65 -6.75 -1.70
C VAL A 363 -11.28 -6.45 -3.16
N GLU A 364 -11.89 -7.15 -4.12
CA GLU A 364 -11.69 -6.96 -5.57
C GLU A 364 -10.23 -7.20 -6.00
N THR A 365 -9.59 -8.20 -5.40
CA THR A 365 -8.19 -8.57 -5.68
C THR A 365 -8.02 -10.08 -5.87
N GLY A 366 -6.78 -10.49 -6.13
CA GLY A 366 -6.39 -11.88 -6.36
C GLY A 366 -5.28 -12.37 -5.43
N GLU A 367 -4.40 -13.22 -5.96
CA GLU A 367 -3.28 -13.86 -5.22
C GLU A 367 -3.74 -14.75 -4.05
N LEU A 368 -4.86 -15.45 -4.23
CA LEU A 368 -5.45 -16.33 -3.21
C LEU A 368 -4.42 -17.27 -2.58
N GLU A 369 -3.56 -17.90 -3.39
CA GLU A 369 -2.54 -18.83 -2.88
C GLU A 369 -1.57 -18.19 -1.89
N LYS A 370 -1.21 -16.92 -2.08
CA LYS A 370 -0.29 -16.19 -1.19
C LYS A 370 -0.97 -15.72 0.10
N ARG A 371 -2.28 -15.45 0.05
CA ARG A 371 -3.07 -14.94 1.17
C ARG A 371 -3.63 -16.07 2.05
N LEU A 372 -3.86 -17.25 1.46
CA LEU A 372 -4.48 -18.39 2.12
C LEU A 372 -3.76 -18.87 3.39
N PRO A 373 -2.41 -18.90 3.47
CA PRO A 373 -1.71 -19.32 4.69
C PRO A 373 -2.06 -18.45 5.90
N SER A 374 -2.05 -17.12 5.77
CA SER A 374 -2.42 -16.20 6.86
C SER A 374 -3.89 -16.36 7.26
N PHE A 375 -4.79 -16.60 6.30
CA PHE A 375 -6.20 -16.86 6.60
C PHE A 375 -6.40 -18.13 7.42
N LYS A 376 -5.77 -19.25 7.01
CA LYS A 376 -5.85 -20.52 7.76
C LYS A 376 -5.32 -20.37 9.18
N ARG A 377 -4.18 -19.70 9.35
CA ARG A 377 -3.62 -19.39 10.67
C ARG A 377 -4.58 -18.57 11.52
N ALA A 378 -5.23 -17.55 10.94
CA ALA A 378 -6.21 -16.75 11.65
C ALA A 378 -7.39 -17.59 12.13
N VAL A 379 -8.00 -18.39 11.24
CA VAL A 379 -9.13 -19.27 11.60
C VAL A 379 -8.76 -20.20 12.76
N GLU A 380 -7.60 -20.85 12.69
CA GLU A 380 -7.10 -21.72 13.74
C GLU A 380 -6.82 -20.96 15.05
N ALA A 381 -6.24 -19.76 14.97
CA ALA A 381 -5.97 -18.92 16.13
C ALA A 381 -7.25 -18.51 16.89
N PHE A 382 -8.34 -18.28 16.15
CA PHE A 382 -9.68 -18.04 16.71
C PHE A 382 -10.38 -19.33 17.19
N GLY A 383 -9.74 -20.49 17.10
CA GLY A 383 -10.31 -21.78 17.51
C GLY A 383 -11.27 -22.40 16.49
N GLY A 384 -11.27 -21.92 15.24
CA GLY A 384 -12.09 -22.44 14.15
C GLY A 384 -11.39 -23.54 13.35
N THR A 385 -12.13 -24.11 12.41
CA THR A 385 -11.61 -25.03 11.39
C THR A 385 -12.06 -24.58 10.01
N VAL A 386 -11.23 -24.87 9.01
CA VAL A 386 -11.54 -24.59 7.60
C VAL A 386 -12.10 -25.82 6.89
N THR A 387 -13.06 -25.62 6.00
CA THR A 387 -13.48 -26.60 5.00
C THR A 387 -13.15 -26.09 3.61
N ALA A 388 -12.87 -27.03 2.70
CA ALA A 388 -12.68 -26.75 1.28
C ALA A 388 -13.93 -26.10 0.69
#